data_AF-A0A2I5TFV6-F1
#
_entry.id   AF-A0A2I5TFV6-F1
#
_cell.length_a   1.000
_cell.length_b   1.000
_cell.length_c   1.000
_cell.angle_alpha   90.00
_cell.angle_beta   90.00
_cell.angle_gamma   90.00
#
_symmetry.space_group_name_H-M   'P 1'
#
loop_
_entity.id
_entity.type
_entity.pdbx_description
1 polymer ?
#
loop_
_entity_poly.entity_id
_entity_poly.type
_entity_poly.pdbx_seq_one_letter_code
_entity_poly.pdbx_strand_id
1 'polypeptide(L)'
;MLDKYISQCEFLSYNDGIYDPEKEYKVTGYVKPELQLSSVKGDYKYLDADMLYRLHGIDSKREQVISELSNLDDSYFDDAPDCTGYYAKRQEPYAKHGLYVIELSENICRKFEIKHVPWEGGFNPAVSIRERLVQIRASKSRASLRRMEMKAKRVAEKQRKLL
;
A
#
# COMPACT_ATOMS: atom_id res chain seq x y z
N MET A 1 6.15 -13.63 -11.91
CA MET A 1 6.35 -13.66 -10.44
C MET A 1 6.20 -12.26 -9.84
N LEU A 2 6.98 -11.28 -10.30
CA LEU A 2 6.79 -9.87 -9.91
C LEU A 2 5.37 -9.38 -10.20
N ASP A 3 4.79 -9.77 -11.34
CA ASP A 3 3.43 -9.40 -11.71
C ASP A 3 2.38 -9.86 -10.69
N LYS A 4 2.46 -11.11 -10.25
CA LYS A 4 1.59 -11.66 -9.20
C LYS A 4 1.72 -10.85 -7.90
N TYR A 5 2.95 -10.55 -7.51
CA TYR A 5 3.23 -9.76 -6.31
C TYR A 5 2.66 -8.34 -6.41
N ILE A 6 2.84 -7.69 -7.57
CA ILE A 6 2.31 -6.37 -7.88
C ILE A 6 0.78 -6.38 -7.80
N SER A 7 0.11 -7.37 -8.39
CA SER A 7 -1.34 -7.51 -8.31
C SER A 7 -1.85 -7.70 -6.88
N GLN A 8 -1.12 -8.44 -6.04
CA GLN A 8 -1.47 -8.58 -4.62
C GLN A 8 -1.32 -7.25 -3.87
N CYS A 9 -0.27 -6.48 -4.15
CA CYS A 9 -0.07 -5.15 -3.58
C CYS A 9 -1.15 -4.17 -4.04
N GLU A 10 -1.52 -4.21 -5.31
CA GLU A 10 -2.62 -3.43 -5.88
C GLU A 10 -3.94 -3.74 -5.18
N PHE A 11 -4.29 -5.02 -5.05
CA PHE A 11 -5.50 -5.46 -4.36
C PHE A 11 -5.56 -4.93 -2.91
N LEU A 12 -4.46 -5.06 -2.15
CA LEU A 12 -4.40 -4.59 -0.76
C LEU A 12 -4.39 -3.06 -0.62
N SER A 13 -4.00 -2.35 -1.69
CA SER A 13 -4.06 -0.88 -1.73
C SER A 13 -5.48 -0.34 -1.93
N TYR A 14 -6.39 -1.13 -2.49
CA TYR A 14 -7.77 -0.75 -2.76
C TYR A 14 -8.77 -1.38 -1.80
N ASN A 15 -8.52 -2.59 -1.36
CA ASN A 15 -9.49 -3.35 -0.58
C ASN A 15 -9.68 -2.76 0.83
N ASP A 16 -10.94 -2.68 1.27
CA ASP A 16 -11.38 -2.23 2.59
C ASP A 16 -11.74 -3.42 3.50
N GLY A 17 -10.98 -4.52 3.42
CA GLY A 17 -11.24 -5.78 4.11
C GLY A 17 -11.89 -6.85 3.24
N ILE A 18 -11.70 -8.11 3.63
CA ILE A 18 -12.32 -9.27 2.98
C ILE A 18 -13.52 -9.68 3.84
N TYR A 19 -14.70 -9.75 3.23
CA TYR A 19 -15.90 -10.19 3.94
C TYR A 19 -15.78 -11.68 4.28
N ASP A 20 -15.97 -12.01 5.55
CA ASP A 20 -16.00 -13.37 6.07
C ASP A 20 -17.47 -13.77 6.33
N PRO A 21 -18.06 -14.66 5.51
CA PRO A 21 -19.44 -15.08 5.66
C PRO A 21 -19.74 -15.78 6.99
N GLU A 22 -18.75 -16.43 7.61
CA GLU A 22 -18.95 -17.12 8.89
C GLU A 22 -19.02 -16.15 10.06
N LYS A 23 -18.34 -15.01 9.93
CA LYS A 23 -18.29 -13.96 10.96
C LYS A 23 -19.26 -12.82 10.72
N GLU A 24 -19.86 -12.74 9.53
CA GLU A 24 -20.76 -11.68 9.08
C GLU A 24 -20.15 -10.26 9.08
N TYR A 25 -18.82 -10.16 9.05
CA TYR A 25 -18.11 -8.88 8.95
C TYR A 25 -16.81 -8.99 8.15
N LYS A 26 -16.19 -7.86 7.85
CA LYS A 26 -14.90 -7.82 7.15
C LYS A 26 -13.75 -8.06 8.10
N VAL A 27 -12.94 -9.08 7.83
CA VAL A 27 -11.80 -9.42 8.70
C VAL A 27 -10.56 -8.59 8.40
N THR A 28 -9.85 -8.22 9.47
CA THR A 28 -8.54 -7.56 9.39
C THR A 28 -7.45 -8.51 8.91
N GLY A 29 -7.62 -9.83 9.12
CA GLY A 29 -6.73 -10.86 8.62
C GLY A 29 -6.68 -10.91 7.09
N TYR A 30 -5.47 -10.95 6.52
CA TYR A 30 -5.26 -11.05 5.08
C TYR A 30 -4.02 -11.87 4.75
N VAL A 31 -3.98 -12.37 3.52
CA VAL A 31 -2.81 -13.05 2.97
C VAL A 31 -1.75 -12.00 2.63
N LYS A 32 -0.64 -12.00 3.38
CA LYS A 32 0.48 -11.11 3.14
C LYS A 32 1.10 -11.45 1.77
N PRO A 33 1.31 -10.47 0.86
CA PRO A 33 1.98 -10.72 -0.41
C PRO A 33 3.34 -11.35 -0.15
N GLU A 34 3.71 -12.36 -0.92
CA GLU A 34 4.98 -13.06 -0.78
C GLU A 34 5.74 -13.02 -2.10
N LEU A 35 7.00 -12.63 -2.02
CA LEU A 35 7.91 -12.65 -3.15
C LEU A 35 9.03 -13.65 -2.82
N GLN A 36 9.13 -14.71 -3.61
CA GLN A 36 10.17 -15.72 -3.45
C GLN A 36 11.26 -15.51 -4.51
N LEU A 37 12.08 -14.47 -4.33
CA LEU A 37 13.21 -14.20 -5.24
C LEU A 37 14.24 -15.34 -5.25
N SER A 38 14.40 -16.05 -4.12
CA SER A 38 15.29 -17.22 -3.99
C SER A 38 14.95 -18.37 -4.93
N SER A 39 13.70 -18.45 -5.40
CA SER A 39 13.25 -19.49 -6.34
C SER A 39 13.58 -19.17 -7.81
N VAL A 40 13.98 -17.94 -8.11
CA VAL A 40 14.31 -17.51 -9.47
C VAL A 40 15.73 -17.96 -9.81
N LYS A 41 15.81 -18.97 -10.67
CA LYS A 41 17.05 -19.35 -11.37
C LYS A 41 17.33 -18.28 -12.43
N GLY A 42 18.12 -17.28 -12.07
CA GLY A 42 18.57 -16.23 -12.96
C GLY A 42 20.09 -16.09 -12.88
N ASP A 43 20.71 -15.73 -14.00
CA ASP A 43 22.13 -15.48 -14.04
C ASP A 43 22.39 -14.03 -13.61
N TYR A 44 22.42 -13.82 -12.29
CA TYR A 44 22.48 -12.48 -11.66
C TYR A 44 23.71 -11.65 -12.05
N LYS A 45 24.74 -12.28 -12.68
CA LYS A 45 25.94 -11.60 -13.18
C LYS A 45 25.67 -10.49 -14.21
N TYR A 46 24.48 -10.48 -14.83
CA TYR A 46 24.12 -9.48 -15.83
C TYR A 46 23.47 -8.23 -15.22
N LEU A 47 23.03 -8.30 -13.96
CA LEU A 47 22.52 -7.15 -13.23
C LEU A 47 23.70 -6.33 -12.68
N ASP A 48 23.56 -5.00 -12.68
CA ASP A 48 24.55 -4.17 -11.98
C ASP A 48 24.31 -4.23 -10.47
N ALA A 49 25.28 -3.77 -9.70
CA ALA A 49 25.22 -3.79 -8.24
C ALA A 49 24.02 -3.01 -7.68
N ASP A 50 23.61 -1.90 -8.33
CA ASP A 50 22.45 -1.11 -7.91
C ASP A 50 21.15 -1.90 -8.10
N MET A 51 20.97 -2.55 -9.24
CA MET A 51 19.79 -3.37 -9.52
C MET A 51 19.69 -4.58 -8.62
N LEU A 52 20.81 -5.26 -8.34
CA LEU A 52 20.84 -6.36 -7.36
C LEU A 52 20.45 -5.86 -5.98
N TYR A 53 21.01 -4.73 -5.54
CA TYR A 53 20.66 -4.12 -4.27
C TYR A 53 19.17 -3.76 -4.21
N ARG A 54 18.61 -3.16 -5.26
CA ARG A 54 17.18 -2.83 -5.35
C ARG A 54 16.29 -4.06 -5.33
N LEU A 55 16.70 -5.14 -5.99
CA LEU A 55 15.99 -6.42 -6.02
C LEU A 55 15.93 -7.04 -4.61
N HIS A 56 17.08 -7.15 -3.94
CA HIS A 56 17.14 -7.59 -2.55
C HIS A 56 16.38 -6.66 -1.59
N GLY A 57 16.38 -5.36 -1.89
CA GLY A 57 15.64 -4.36 -1.14
C GLY A 57 14.11 -4.51 -1.22
N ILE A 58 13.57 -5.32 -2.14
CA ILE A 58 12.13 -5.62 -2.14
C ILE A 58 11.74 -6.32 -0.85
N ASP A 59 12.44 -7.39 -0.48
CA ASP A 59 12.10 -8.18 0.70
C ASP A 59 12.26 -7.38 2.00
N SER A 60 13.34 -6.61 2.13
CA SER A 60 13.52 -5.73 3.30
C SER A 60 12.42 -4.68 3.42
N LYS A 61 12.01 -4.06 2.30
CA LYS A 61 10.89 -3.08 2.31
C LYS A 61 9.54 -3.75 2.58
N ARG A 62 9.33 -4.97 2.11
CA ARG A 62 8.15 -5.78 2.41
C ARG A 62 8.07 -6.08 3.91
N GLU A 63 9.18 -6.50 4.52
CA GLU A 63 9.25 -6.73 5.97
C GLU A 63 8.95 -5.46 6.78
N GLN A 64 9.43 -4.30 6.32
CA GLN A 64 9.09 -3.01 6.93
C GLN A 64 7.58 -2.74 6.87
N VAL A 65 6.94 -2.96 5.72
CA VAL A 65 5.48 -2.83 5.59
C VAL A 65 4.76 -3.77 6.56
N ILE A 66 5.18 -5.05 6.63
CA ILE A 66 4.57 -6.02 7.53
C ILE A 66 4.75 -5.60 8.99
N SER A 67 5.95 -5.16 9.38
CA SER A 67 6.26 -4.69 10.73
C SER A 67 5.44 -3.46 11.11
N GLU A 68 5.34 -2.47 10.21
CA GLU A 68 4.51 -1.27 10.42
C GLU A 68 3.06 -1.64 10.69
N LEU A 69 2.52 -2.62 9.95
CA LEU A 69 1.13 -3.08 10.09
C LEU A 69 0.90 -4.02 11.28
N SER A 70 1.88 -4.84 11.65
CA SER A 70 1.81 -5.71 12.82
C SER A 70 1.86 -4.94 14.14
N ASN A 71 2.41 -3.73 14.13
CA ASN A 71 2.39 -2.83 15.28
C ASN A 71 1.07 -2.05 15.42
N LEU A 72 0.15 -2.19 14.47
CA LEU A 72 -1.22 -1.68 14.61
C LEU A 72 -2.01 -2.68 15.44
N ASP A 73 -2.26 -2.36 16.71
CA ASP A 73 -3.17 -3.12 17.55
C ASP A 73 -4.63 -2.88 17.09
N ASP A 74 -5.45 -3.92 17.07
CA ASP A 74 -6.89 -3.83 16.77
C ASP A 74 -7.60 -2.89 17.76
N SER A 75 -7.06 -2.72 18.97
CA SER A 75 -7.52 -1.75 19.97
C SER A 75 -7.31 -0.27 19.56
N TYR A 76 -6.52 0.00 18.52
CA TYR A 76 -6.25 1.35 18.04
C TYR A 76 -7.43 1.96 17.27
N PHE A 77 -8.41 1.15 16.89
CA PHE A 77 -9.55 1.57 16.08
C PHE A 77 -10.88 1.27 16.78
N ASP A 78 -11.58 2.32 17.19
CA ASP A 78 -12.84 2.23 17.95
C ASP A 78 -14.07 1.91 17.07
N ASP A 79 -13.88 1.50 15.81
CA ASP A 79 -14.96 1.29 14.82
C ASP A 79 -15.14 -0.18 14.42
N ALA A 80 -14.86 -1.10 15.34
CA ALA A 80 -15.20 -2.51 15.14
C ALA A 80 -16.73 -2.69 14.96
N PRO A 81 -17.19 -3.54 14.03
CA PRO A 81 -16.42 -4.49 13.23
C PRO A 81 -15.92 -3.95 11.87
N ASP A 82 -16.17 -2.68 11.55
CA ASP A 82 -15.85 -2.09 10.25
C ASP A 82 -14.35 -1.81 10.08
N CYS A 83 -13.62 -1.52 11.17
CA CYS A 83 -12.16 -1.35 11.23
C CYS A 83 -11.61 -0.45 10.10
N THR A 84 -12.32 0.62 9.75
CA THR A 84 -12.02 1.44 8.56
C THR A 84 -10.65 2.09 8.65
N GLY A 85 -10.25 2.48 9.86
CA GLY A 85 -8.94 3.06 10.12
C GLY A 85 -7.80 2.07 9.86
N TYR A 86 -7.98 0.79 10.18
CA TYR A 86 -7.00 -0.26 9.90
C TYR A 86 -6.78 -0.41 8.39
N TYR A 87 -7.87 -0.56 7.62
CA TYR A 87 -7.77 -0.71 6.17
C TYR A 87 -7.14 0.52 5.52
N ALA A 88 -7.54 1.73 5.92
CA ALA A 88 -6.94 2.97 5.41
C ALA A 88 -5.43 3.05 5.69
N LYS A 89 -4.98 2.52 6.85
CA LYS A 89 -3.56 2.47 7.21
C LYS A 89 -2.79 1.42 6.41
N ARG A 90 -3.41 0.27 6.09
CA ARG A 90 -2.83 -0.78 5.24
C ARG A 90 -2.61 -0.35 3.80
N GLN A 91 -3.54 0.43 3.26
CA GLN A 91 -3.59 0.71 1.82
C GLN A 91 -2.38 1.48 1.30
N GLU A 92 -1.91 2.50 2.03
CA GLU A 92 -0.80 3.35 1.56
C GLU A 92 0.56 2.61 1.54
N PRO A 93 0.97 1.86 2.58
CA PRO A 93 2.19 1.06 2.54
C PRO A 93 2.23 0.09 1.35
N TYR A 94 1.15 -0.66 1.10
CA TYR A 94 1.10 -1.59 -0.03
C TYR A 94 1.06 -0.87 -1.39
N ALA A 95 0.39 0.28 -1.49
CA ALA A 95 0.43 1.10 -2.70
C ALA A 95 1.87 1.55 -3.02
N LYS A 96 2.58 2.09 -2.03
CA LYS A 96 3.97 2.54 -2.21
C LYS A 96 4.89 1.38 -2.57
N HIS A 97 4.72 0.24 -1.92
CA HIS A 97 5.54 -0.93 -2.16
C HIS A 97 5.28 -1.54 -3.54
N GLY A 98 4.01 -1.65 -3.96
CA GLY A 98 3.64 -2.10 -5.31
C GLY A 98 4.24 -1.22 -6.40
N LEU A 99 4.20 0.11 -6.26
CA LEU A 99 4.85 1.02 -7.22
C LEU A 99 6.37 0.87 -7.26
N TYR A 100 7.00 0.65 -6.10
CA TYR A 100 8.44 0.40 -6.05
C TYR A 100 8.83 -0.84 -6.87
N VAL A 101 8.06 -1.93 -6.75
CA VAL A 101 8.30 -3.17 -7.49
C VAL A 101 8.01 -3.00 -8.98
N ILE A 102 6.96 -2.27 -9.35
CA ILE A 102 6.66 -1.91 -10.76
C ILE A 102 7.83 -1.16 -11.38
N GLU A 103 8.30 -0.10 -10.71
CA GLU A 103 9.40 0.73 -11.23
C GLU A 103 10.68 -0.10 -11.41
N LEU A 104 10.97 -0.99 -10.48
CA LEU A 104 12.10 -1.91 -10.61
C LEU A 104 11.92 -2.88 -11.78
N SER A 105 10.73 -3.46 -11.95
CA SER A 105 10.41 -4.36 -13.07
C SER A 105 10.59 -3.67 -14.42
N GLU A 106 10.07 -2.44 -14.55
CA GLU A 106 10.21 -1.62 -15.76
C GLU A 106 11.67 -1.27 -16.05
N ASN A 107 12.45 -0.92 -15.01
CA ASN A 107 13.88 -0.61 -15.16
C ASN A 107 14.69 -1.84 -15.62
N ILE A 108 14.40 -3.03 -15.06
CA ILE A 108 15.02 -4.29 -15.50
C ILE A 108 14.65 -4.56 -16.96
N CYS A 109 13.36 -4.48 -17.31
CA CYS A 109 12.92 -4.74 -18.68
C CYS A 109 13.57 -3.78 -19.68
N ARG A 110 13.65 -2.48 -19.35
CA ARG A 110 14.31 -1.48 -20.19
C ARG A 110 15.80 -1.78 -20.38
N LYS A 111 16.52 -2.14 -19.31
CA LYS A 111 17.97 -2.39 -19.39
C LYS A 111 18.31 -3.60 -20.26
N PHE A 112 17.50 -4.65 -20.20
CA PHE A 112 17.73 -5.87 -20.96
C PHE A 112 16.93 -5.93 -22.26
N GLU A 113 16.30 -4.82 -22.66
CA GLU A 113 15.44 -4.73 -23.85
C GLU A 113 14.36 -5.83 -23.89
N ILE A 114 13.91 -6.26 -22.71
CA ILE A 114 12.85 -7.27 -22.57
C ILE A 114 11.55 -6.57 -22.93
N LYS A 115 10.86 -7.10 -23.95
CA LYS A 115 9.48 -6.71 -24.24
C LYS A 115 8.59 -7.17 -23.09
N HIS A 116 8.24 -6.23 -22.22
CA HIS A 116 7.26 -6.48 -21.17
C HIS A 116 5.92 -6.81 -21.83
N VAL A 117 5.40 -8.00 -21.58
CA VAL A 117 4.05 -8.37 -22.04
C VAL A 117 3.07 -7.46 -21.30
N PRO A 118 2.14 -6.77 -21.98
CA PRO A 118 1.13 -5.99 -21.28
C PRO A 118 0.37 -6.92 -20.34
N TRP A 119 0.02 -6.41 -19.15
CA TRP A 119 -0.75 -7.16 -18.17
C TRP A 119 -2.03 -7.70 -18.82
N GLU A 120 -2.49 -8.87 -18.36
CA GLU A 120 -3.67 -9.52 -18.93
C GLU A 120 -4.87 -8.54 -18.98
N GLY A 121 -5.53 -8.50 -20.13
CA GLY A 121 -6.69 -7.63 -20.36
C GLY A 121 -6.36 -6.13 -20.52
N GLY A 122 -5.09 -5.73 -20.64
CA GLY A 122 -4.69 -4.33 -20.78
C GLY A 122 -4.77 -3.52 -19.49
N PHE A 123 -4.99 -4.17 -18.35
CA PHE A 123 -4.97 -3.54 -17.04
C PHE A 123 -3.58 -2.95 -16.75
N ASN A 124 -3.49 -1.84 -16.03
CA ASN A 124 -2.20 -1.29 -15.62
C ASN A 124 -2.20 -1.04 -14.11
N PRO A 125 -1.63 -1.96 -13.31
CA PRO A 125 -1.55 -1.80 -11.86
C PRO A 125 -0.89 -0.49 -11.45
N ALA A 126 0.06 0.03 -12.24
CA ALA A 126 0.73 1.30 -11.93
C ALA A 126 -0.23 2.49 -11.97
N VAL A 127 -1.17 2.50 -12.91
CA VAL A 127 -2.19 3.55 -13.02
C VAL A 127 -3.13 3.47 -11.82
N SER A 128 -3.68 2.27 -11.56
CA SER A 128 -4.55 1.99 -10.42
C SER A 128 -3.90 2.45 -9.11
N ILE A 129 -2.69 1.96 -8.81
CA ILE A 129 -2.03 2.30 -7.55
C ILE A 129 -1.74 3.81 -7.43
N ARG A 130 -1.37 4.50 -8.52
CA ARG A 130 -1.16 5.95 -8.50
C ARG A 130 -2.45 6.71 -8.21
N GLU A 131 -3.54 6.34 -8.85
CA GLU A 131 -4.86 6.93 -8.58
C GLU A 131 -5.25 6.75 -7.11
N ARG A 132 -5.01 5.56 -6.55
CA ARG A 132 -5.27 5.31 -5.13
C ARG A 132 -4.44 6.20 -4.21
N LEU A 133 -3.15 6.37 -4.48
CA LEU A 133 -2.31 7.28 -3.71
C LEU A 133 -2.80 8.73 -3.77
N VAL A 134 -3.30 9.18 -4.93
CA VAL A 134 -3.93 10.50 -5.06
C VAL A 134 -5.17 10.60 -4.18
N GLN A 135 -6.04 9.59 -4.21
CA GLN A 135 -7.25 9.54 -3.35
C GLN A 135 -6.89 9.56 -1.86
N ILE A 136 -5.90 8.77 -1.43
CA ILE A 136 -5.43 8.72 -0.05
C ILE A 136 -4.90 10.10 0.38
N ARG A 137 -4.08 10.75 -0.45
CA ARG A 137 -3.55 12.10 -0.17
C ARG A 137 -4.67 13.14 -0.06
N ALA A 138 -5.63 13.10 -0.98
CA ALA A 138 -6.78 13.99 -0.96
C ALA A 138 -7.63 13.79 0.32
N SER A 139 -7.87 12.54 0.71
CA SER A 139 -8.59 12.19 1.94
C SER A 139 -7.87 12.73 3.19
N LYS A 140 -6.55 12.50 3.29
CA LYS A 140 -5.72 13.01 4.41
C LYS A 140 -5.72 14.54 4.47
N SER A 141 -5.61 15.21 3.33
CA SER A 141 -5.68 16.68 3.24
C SER A 141 -7.02 17.21 3.75
N ARG A 142 -8.14 16.65 3.28
CA ARG A 142 -9.49 17.02 3.75
C ARG A 142 -9.67 16.78 5.25
N ALA A 143 -9.17 15.66 5.77
CA ALA A 143 -9.22 15.36 7.21
C ALA A 143 -8.42 16.38 8.03
N SER A 144 -7.25 16.80 7.54
CA SER A 144 -6.43 17.85 8.17
C SER A 144 -7.15 19.19 8.23
N LEU A 145 -7.73 19.63 7.10
CA LEU A 145 -8.50 20.87 7.02
C LEU A 145 -9.68 20.87 8.00
N ARG A 146 -10.47 19.79 8.04
CA ARG A 146 -11.57 19.64 9.00
C ARG A 146 -11.11 19.74 10.45
N ARG A 147 -9.96 19.15 10.80
CA ARG A 147 -9.39 19.25 12.16
C ARG A 147 -9.01 20.70 12.50
N MET A 148 -8.42 21.43 11.55
CA MET A 148 -8.08 22.84 11.73
C MET A 148 -9.34 23.71 11.91
N GLU A 149 -10.36 23.50 11.09
CA GLU A 149 -11.66 24.20 11.21
C GLU A 149 -12.32 23.95 12.58
N MET A 150 -12.35 22.69 13.03
CA MET A 150 -12.92 22.33 14.34
C MET A 150 -12.13 22.96 15.50
N LYS A 151 -10.80 23.00 15.40
CA LYS A 151 -9.95 23.68 16.38
C LYS A 151 -10.23 25.18 16.41
N ALA A 152 -10.33 25.81 15.24
CA ALA A 152 -10.65 27.24 15.12
C ALA A 152 -12.02 27.58 15.74
N LYS A 153 -13.06 26.79 15.42
CA LYS A 153 -14.40 26.93 16.01
C LYS A 153 -14.37 26.82 17.54
N ARG A 154 -13.68 25.82 18.09
CA ARG A 154 -13.54 25.63 19.54
C ARG A 154 -12.85 26.81 20.23
N VAL A 155 -11.80 27.37 19.62
CA VAL A 155 -11.09 28.54 20.15
C VAL A 155 -11.98 29.78 20.13
N ALA A 156 -12.68 30.03 19.02
CA ALA A 156 -13.60 31.16 18.88
C ALA A 156 -14.76 31.08 19.89
N GLU A 157 -15.33 29.89 20.12
CA GLU A 157 -16.39 29.70 21.10
C GLU A 157 -15.91 29.94 22.53
N LYS A 158 -14.70 29.47 22.88
CA LYS A 158 -14.09 29.77 24.19
C LYS A 158 -13.89 31.27 24.40
N GLN A 159 -13.41 31.99 23.39
CA GLN A 159 -13.25 33.45 23.47
C GLN A 159 -14.59 34.16 23.66
N ARG A 160 -15.64 33.75 22.95
CA ARG A 160 -17.00 34.31 23.12
C ARG A 160 -17.58 34.09 24.51
N LYS A 161 -17.22 33.01 25.21
CA LYS A 161 -17.68 32.71 26.58
C LYS A 161 -16.92 33.48 27.66
N LEU A 162 -15.80 34.14 27.30
CA LEU A 162 -14.97 34.94 28.21
C LEU A 162 -15.25 36.44 28.11
N LEU A 163 -16.06 36.86 27.13
CA LEU A 163 -16.58 38.23 26.95
C LEU A 163 -18.00 38.30 27.49
#